data_AF-A0A812F660-F1
#
_entry.id   AF-A0A812F660-F1
#
_cell.length_a   1.000
_cell.length_b   1.000
_cell.length_c   1.000
_cell.angle_alpha   90.00
_cell.angle_beta   90.00
_cell.angle_gamma   90.00
#
_symmetry.space_group_name_H-M   'P 1'
#
loop_
_entity.id
_entity.type
_entity.pdbx_description
1 polymer ?
#
loop_
_entity_poly.entity_id
_entity_poly.type
_entity_poly.pdbx_seq_one_letter_code
_entity_poly.pdbx_strand_id
1 'polypeptide(L)' 'MTKSIPYGFFTITANLTVNYASKAIEFYKSVFSAQEIHRFVGPDGKTIMHAELKIGDSILMLNDEILHMNYNSPKT' A
#
# COMPACT_ATOMS: atom_id res chain seq x y z
N MET A 1 -18.97 -15.11 16.96
CA MET A 1 -18.96 -13.65 17.11
C MET A 1 -18.20 -13.06 15.94
N THR A 2 -18.80 -12.16 15.17
CA THR A 2 -18.11 -11.44 14.09
C THR A 2 -17.16 -10.43 14.72
N LYS A 3 -15.88 -10.48 14.35
CA LYS A 3 -14.93 -9.46 14.77
C LYS A 3 -15.19 -8.21 13.92
N SER A 4 -15.52 -7.08 14.54
CA SER A 4 -15.88 -5.84 13.82
C SER A 4 -14.73 -5.28 12.98
N ILE A 5 -13.49 -5.61 13.37
CA ILE A 5 -12.27 -5.24 12.64
C ILE A 5 -11.61 -6.55 12.16
N PRO A 6 -11.40 -6.72 10.84
CA PRO A 6 -10.70 -7.89 10.30
C PRO A 6 -9.29 -8.07 10.88
N TYR A 7 -8.75 -9.28 10.79
CA TYR A 7 -7.39 -9.53 11.26
C TYR A 7 -6.36 -8.76 10.42
N GLY A 8 -5.35 -8.18 11.06
CA GLY A 8 -4.33 -7.34 10.43
C GLY A 8 -4.72 -5.87 10.25
N PHE A 9 -6.00 -5.56 10.43
CA PHE A 9 -6.52 -4.20 10.47
C PHE A 9 -6.63 -3.76 11.91
N PHE A 10 -6.34 -2.48 12.14
CA PHE A 10 -6.38 -1.86 13.45
C PHE A 10 -7.31 -0.64 13.43
N THR A 11 -7.42 0.04 14.57
CA THR A 11 -8.20 1.28 14.71
C THR A 11 -7.89 2.28 13.60
N ILE A 12 -6.64 2.33 13.15
CA ILE A 12 -6.21 3.07 11.97
C ILE A 12 -5.45 2.09 11.07
N THR A 13 -5.80 2.08 9.77
CA THR A 13 -5.06 1.39 8.72
C THR A 13 -4.70 2.44 7.67
N ALA A 14 -3.42 2.75 7.54
CA ALA A 14 -2.96 3.81 6.64
C ALA A 14 -3.00 3.35 5.18
N ASN A 15 -3.41 4.25 4.29
CA ASN A 15 -3.21 4.12 2.85
C ASN A 15 -2.36 5.29 2.36
N LEU A 16 -1.21 4.97 1.76
CA LEU A 16 -0.25 5.96 1.27
C LEU A 16 -0.29 6.02 -0.25
N THR A 17 -0.60 7.19 -0.80
CA THR A 17 -0.22 7.50 -2.19
C THR A 17 1.24 7.91 -2.22
N VAL A 18 2.05 7.18 -2.98
CA VAL A 18 3.49 7.40 -3.08
C VAL A 18 3.92 7.51 -4.53
N ASN A 19 5.02 8.23 -4.76
CA ASN A 19 5.65 8.28 -6.07
C ASN A 19 6.52 7.01 -6.27
N TYR A 20 6.26 6.24 -7.33
CA TYR A 20 6.90 4.95 -7.62
C TYR A 20 6.62 3.85 -6.57
N ALA A 21 5.35 3.47 -6.38
CA ALA A 21 4.92 2.49 -5.39
C ALA A 21 5.64 1.15 -5.49
N SER A 22 5.95 0.64 -6.70
CA SER A 22 6.72 -0.60 -6.80
C SER A 22 8.12 -0.49 -6.18
N LYS A 23 8.78 0.68 -6.23
CA LYS A 23 10.06 0.90 -5.54
C LYS A 23 9.87 1.05 -4.04
N ALA A 24 8.80 1.72 -3.61
CA ALA A 24 8.44 1.84 -2.21
C ALA A 24 8.20 0.47 -1.56
N ILE A 25 7.51 -0.46 -2.25
CA ILE A 25 7.29 -1.83 -1.79
C ILE A 25 8.63 -2.55 -1.51
N GLU A 26 9.58 -2.46 -2.44
CA GLU A 26 10.89 -3.10 -2.26
C GLU A 26 11.71 -2.46 -1.14
N PHE A 27 11.59 -1.14 -0.96
CA PHE A 27 12.14 -0.45 0.20
C PHE A 27 11.51 -0.96 1.51
N TYR A 28 10.18 -1.07 1.59
CA TYR A 28 9.52 -1.56 2.80
C TYR A 28 9.86 -3.03 3.09
N LYS A 29 9.98 -3.87 2.07
CA LYS A 29 10.49 -5.25 2.19
C LYS A 29 11.88 -5.28 2.81
N SER A 30 12.81 -4.48 2.27
CA SER A 30 14.22 -4.50 2.69
C SER A 30 14.46 -3.91 4.08
N VAL A 31 13.80 -2.80 4.42
CA VAL A 31 14.07 -2.06 5.66
C VAL A 31 13.17 -2.52 6.81
N PHE A 32 11.90 -2.78 6.53
CA PHE A 32 10.90 -3.11 7.56
C PHE A 32 10.52 -4.59 7.57
N SER A 33 11.19 -5.42 6.76
CA SER A 33 10.83 -6.84 6.57
C SER A 33 9.35 -7.01 6.17
N ALA A 34 8.84 -6.05 5.39
CA ALA A 34 7.44 -6.07 4.95
C ALA A 34 7.18 -7.28 4.04
N GLN A 35 6.01 -7.91 4.21
CA GLN A 35 5.53 -8.98 3.34
C GLN A 35 4.46 -8.41 2.40
N GLU A 36 4.64 -8.58 1.10
CA GLU A 36 3.62 -8.20 0.14
C GLU A 36 2.50 -9.25 0.15
N ILE A 37 1.31 -8.85 0.54
CA ILE A 37 0.14 -9.73 0.67
C ILE A 37 -0.71 -9.68 -0.59
N HIS A 38 -0.82 -8.50 -1.19
CA HIS A 38 -1.62 -8.27 -2.37
C HIS A 38 -1.05 -7.13 -3.22
N ARG A 39 -1.17 -7.28 -4.54
CA ARG A 39 -0.80 -6.26 -5.52
C ARG A 39 -1.82 -6.25 -6.65
N PHE A 40 -2.39 -5.08 -6.88
CA PHE A 40 -3.28 -4.80 -8.00
C PHE A 40 -2.59 -3.80 -8.94
N VAL A 41 -2.21 -4.32 -10.10
CA VAL A 41 -1.54 -3.56 -11.16
C VAL A 41 -2.59 -3.02 -12.13
N GLY A 42 -2.41 -1.79 -12.57
CA GLY A 42 -3.29 -1.14 -13.52
C GLY A 42 -3.17 -1.71 -14.94
N PRO A 43 -4.04 -1.26 -15.87
CA PRO A 43 -4.08 -1.76 -17.24
C PRO A 43 -2.78 -1.57 -18.04
N ASP A 44 -1.91 -0.65 -17.62
CA ASP A 44 -0.60 -0.39 -18.23
C ASP A 44 0.48 -1.41 -17.82
N GLY A 45 0.17 -2.32 -16.89
CA GLY A 45 1.08 -3.31 -16.35
C GLY A 45 2.20 -2.74 -15.47
N LYS A 46 2.14 -1.44 -15.13
CA LYS A 46 3.21 -0.73 -14.40
C LYS A 46 2.71 -0.01 -13.16
N THR A 47 1.59 0.69 -13.29
CA THR A 47 1.02 1.51 -12.21
C THR A 47 0.45 0.58 -11.13
N ILE A 48 0.87 0.75 -9.88
CA ILE A 48 0.25 0.05 -8.76
C ILE A 48 -1.00 0.82 -8.35
N MET A 49 -2.17 0.30 -8.71
CA MET A 49 -3.44 0.92 -8.32
C MET A 49 -3.77 0.67 -6.85
N HIS A 50 -3.34 -0.48 -6.30
CA HIS A 50 -3.45 -0.80 -4.88
C HIS A 50 -2.46 -1.90 -4.51
N ALA A 51 -1.86 -1.83 -3.34
CA ALA A 51 -1.06 -2.89 -2.75
C ALA A 51 -1.23 -2.92 -1.24
N GLU A 52 -1.03 -4.10 -0.68
CA GLU A 52 -1.10 -4.34 0.77
C GLU A 52 0.19 -5.00 1.23
N LEU A 53 0.83 -4.37 2.21
CA LEU A 53 2.03 -4.85 2.85
C LEU A 53 1.73 -5.17 4.31
N LYS A 54 2.15 -6.35 4.76
CA LYS A 54 2.13 -6.70 6.17
C LYS A 54 3.48 -6.37 6.80
N ILE A 55 3.47 -5.56 7.84
CA ILE A 55 4.64 -5.24 8.67
C ILE A 55 4.31 -5.64 10.11
N GLY A 56 5.03 -6.64 10.64
CA GLY A 56 4.65 -7.26 11.91
C GLY A 56 3.27 -7.92 11.81
N ASP A 57 2.28 -7.37 12.51
CA ASP A 57 0.88 -7.80 12.46
C ASP A 57 -0.05 -6.80 11.75
N SER A 58 0.48 -5.66 11.29
CA SER A 58 -0.28 -4.56 10.69
C SER A 58 -0.25 -4.56 9.17
N ILE A 59 -1.38 -4.19 8.56
CA ILE A 59 -1.47 -3.93 7.13
C ILE A 59 -1.22 -2.46 6.84
N LEU A 60 -0.31 -2.18 5.92
CA LEU A 60 -0.07 -0.89 5.28
C LEU A 60 -0.55 -0.98 3.83
N MET A 61 -1.41 -0.06 3.43
CA MET A 61 -1.86 0.04 2.04
C MET A 61 -1.09 1.12 1.31
N LEU A 62 -0.88 0.94 0.01
CA LEU A 62 -0.28 1.98 -0.83
C LEU A 62 -0.67 1.87 -2.31
N ASN A 63 -0.58 2.99 -3.00
CA ASN A 63 -0.79 3.10 -4.45
C ASN A 63 0.18 4.11 -5.07
N ASP A 64 0.40 3.99 -6.38
CA ASP A 64 1.07 5.01 -7.18
C ASP A 64 0.21 6.28 -7.28
N GLU A 65 0.84 7.40 -7.61
CA GLU A 65 0.12 8.59 -8.01
C GLU A 65 -0.74 8.33 -9.25
N ILE A 66 -1.99 8.79 -9.21
CA ILE A 66 -2.93 8.73 -10.34
C ILE A 66 -3.44 10.14 -10.58
N LEU A 67 -2.66 10.93 -11.33
CA LEU A 67 -2.87 12.38 -11.49
C LEU A 67 -4.27 12.73 -12.01
N HIS A 68 -4.79 11.97 -12.97
CA HIS A 68 -6.11 12.20 -13.54
C HIS A 68 -7.26 11.89 -12.56
N MET A 69 -6.99 11.12 -11.49
CA MET A 69 -7.93 10.84 -10.40
C MET A 69 -7.62 11.67 -9.14
N ASN A 70 -6.68 12.63 -9.23
CA ASN A 70 -6.24 13.47 -8.12
C ASN A 70 -5.67 12.71 -6.91
N TYR A 71 -5.11 11.51 -7.13
CA TYR A 71 -4.31 10.81 -6.12
C TYR A 71 -2.87 11.29 -6.22
N ASN A 72 -2.55 12.34 -5.48
CA ASN A 72 -1.22 12.93 -5.45
C ASN A 72 -0.54 12.60 -4.12
N SER A 73 0.75 12.30 -4.16
CA SER A 73 1.55 12.20 -2.95
C SER A 73 1.90 13.59 -2.40
N PRO A 74 2.26 13.71 -1.11
CA PRO A 74 2.75 14.96 -0.55
C PRO A 74 3.95 15.50 -1.35
N LYS A 75 3.92 16.80 -1.66
CA LYS A 75 5.04 17.48 -2.32
C LYS A 75 6.11 17.83 -1.28
N THR A 76 7.36 17.57 -1.60
CA THR A 76 8.54 18.04 -0.85
C THR A 76 8.98 19.40 -1.31
#